data_AF-A0A5C3PM17-F1
#
_entry.id   AF-A0A5C3PM17-F1
#
_cell.length_a   1.000
_cell.length_b   1.000
_cell.length_c   1.000
_cell.angle_alpha   90.00
_cell.angle_beta   90.00
_cell.angle_gamma   90.00
#
_symmetry.space_group_name_H-M   'P 1'
#
loop_
_entity.id
_entity.type
_entity.pdbx_description
1 polymer ?
#
loop_
_entity_poly.entity_id
_entity_poly.type
_entity_poly.pdbx_seq_one_letter_code
_entity_poly.pdbx_strand_id
1 'polypeptide(L)'
;MGYCSKECQKADWKQHKQICSKTHTGESALTRPPDIKVAERIVGDDDIMCHVDGILIKCLDLEHHPENAEKYAVALSCRVELTDAKRAADRISYYIRGEEPPPLPEKLPKLFQIGKAALIPNESVPPSLDETVEGQRKILQEAGLFKPGCKEVMVRCMWVSEQSTWATCYCPRVVTPEMIKVAAGLTHPHTKEPLTTEDLIKMFDVRALTDPERKKKLSIVSMSIG
;
A
#
# COMPACT_ATOMS: atom_id res chain seq x y z
N MET A 1 -9.30 -11.21 19.18
CA MET A 1 -8.73 -12.45 19.78
C MET A 1 -8.84 -13.57 18.76
N GLY A 2 -7.84 -14.45 18.70
CA GLY A 2 -7.89 -15.68 17.89
C GLY A 2 -7.88 -16.92 18.78
N TYR A 3 -8.33 -18.06 18.24
CA TYR A 3 -8.21 -19.36 18.90
C TYR A 3 -6.79 -19.91 18.74
N CYS A 4 -6.28 -20.60 19.76
CA CYS A 4 -4.96 -21.25 19.70
C CYS A 4 -4.92 -22.48 18.76
N SER A 5 -6.06 -23.09 18.46
CA SER A 5 -6.17 -24.19 17.50
C SER A 5 -7.55 -24.30 16.85
N LYS A 6 -7.67 -25.10 15.79
CA LYS A 6 -8.95 -25.41 15.12
C LYS A 6 -9.87 -26.27 16.00
N GLU A 7 -9.30 -27.11 16.86
CA GLU A 7 -10.04 -27.90 17.84
C GLU A 7 -10.69 -26.98 18.87
N CYS A 8 -9.96 -26.01 19.40
CA CYS A 8 -10.50 -25.01 20.33
C CYS A 8 -11.62 -24.17 19.68
N GLN A 9 -11.44 -23.73 18.43
CA GLN A 9 -12.50 -23.03 17.68
C GLN A 9 -13.76 -23.91 17.51
N LYS A 10 -13.58 -25.19 17.16
CA LYS A 10 -14.71 -26.14 16.99
C LYS A 10 -15.41 -26.48 18.32
N ALA A 11 -14.66 -26.58 19.41
CA ALA A 11 -15.20 -26.83 20.75
C ALA A 11 -16.07 -25.64 21.22
N ASP A 12 -15.57 -24.42 21.05
CA ASP A 12 -16.29 -23.18 21.38
C ASP A 12 -17.40 -22.82 20.37
N TRP A 13 -17.41 -23.44 19.19
CA TRP A 13 -18.32 -23.08 18.09
C TRP A 13 -19.80 -23.01 18.48
N LYS A 14 -20.27 -23.84 19.44
CA LYS A 14 -21.66 -23.78 19.91
C LYS A 14 -22.02 -22.45 20.58
N GLN A 15 -21.08 -21.84 21.31
CA GLN A 15 -21.25 -20.54 21.95
C GLN A 15 -20.87 -19.42 20.98
N HIS A 16 -19.68 -19.52 20.36
CA HIS A 16 -19.19 -18.54 19.39
C HIS A 16 -20.16 -18.31 18.23
N LYS A 17 -20.82 -19.36 17.71
CA LYS A 17 -21.80 -19.22 16.63
C LYS A 17 -22.93 -18.26 16.99
N GLN A 18 -23.34 -18.13 18.26
CA GLN A 18 -24.40 -17.19 18.67
C GLN A 18 -23.93 -15.73 18.69
N ILE A 19 -22.62 -15.51 18.80
CA ILE A 19 -21.99 -14.17 18.74
C ILE A 19 -21.70 -13.84 17.27
N CYS A 20 -21.11 -14.78 16.54
CA CYS A 20 -20.86 -14.71 15.10
C CYS A 20 -22.17 -14.59 14.27
N SER A 21 -23.28 -15.18 14.72
CA SER A 21 -24.59 -15.03 14.06
C SER A 21 -25.27 -13.69 14.34
N LYS A 22 -24.86 -12.94 15.37
CA LYS A 22 -25.33 -11.55 15.54
C LYS A 22 -24.73 -10.59 14.50
N THR A 23 -23.70 -11.05 13.79
CA THR A 23 -23.16 -10.40 12.57
C THR A 23 -23.84 -10.88 11.28
N HIS A 24 -24.89 -11.72 11.37
CA HIS A 24 -25.69 -12.21 10.24
C HIS A 24 -27.12 -11.67 10.30
N THR A 25 -27.33 -10.41 9.88
CA THR A 25 -28.65 -9.87 9.52
C THR A 25 -29.17 -10.42 8.19
N GLY A 26 -28.47 -11.39 7.58
CA GLY A 26 -28.60 -11.77 6.17
C GLY A 26 -27.63 -11.00 5.29
N GLU A 27 -27.17 -9.83 5.73
CA GLU A 27 -26.08 -9.08 5.11
C GLU A 27 -24.74 -9.73 5.48
N SER A 28 -23.86 -9.89 4.50
CA SER A 28 -22.50 -10.35 4.75
C SER A 28 -21.75 -9.29 5.55
N ALA A 29 -21.18 -9.66 6.71
CA ALA A 29 -20.31 -8.78 7.49
C ALA A 29 -19.33 -8.04 6.57
N LEU A 30 -19.34 -6.69 6.61
CA LEU A 30 -18.70 -5.81 5.64
C LEU A 30 -17.27 -6.28 5.32
N THR A 31 -17.13 -7.00 4.20
CA THR A 31 -15.84 -7.58 3.85
C THR A 31 -14.92 -6.46 3.43
N ARG A 32 -13.75 -6.35 4.08
CA ARG A 32 -12.69 -5.40 3.69
C ARG A 32 -12.55 -5.38 2.15
N PRO A 33 -12.56 -4.19 1.51
CA PRO A 33 -12.42 -4.05 0.07
C PRO A 33 -11.21 -4.82 -0.47
N PRO A 34 -11.28 -5.37 -1.70
CA PRO A 34 -10.28 -6.33 -2.18
C PRO A 34 -8.89 -5.71 -2.32
N ASP A 35 -8.83 -4.43 -2.69
CA ASP A 35 -7.64 -3.57 -2.74
C ASP A 35 -7.02 -3.35 -1.36
N ILE A 36 -7.81 -3.03 -0.32
CA ILE A 36 -7.32 -2.89 1.05
C ILE A 36 -6.74 -4.20 1.59
N LYS A 37 -7.32 -5.36 1.22
CA LYS A 37 -6.73 -6.69 1.52
C LYS A 37 -5.43 -6.98 0.75
N VAL A 38 -5.14 -6.27 -0.34
CA VAL A 38 -3.81 -6.33 -0.98
C VAL A 38 -2.86 -5.37 -0.28
N ALA A 39 -3.29 -4.15 0.03
CA ALA A 39 -2.52 -3.18 0.79
C ALA A 39 -2.03 -3.73 2.15
N GLU A 40 -2.91 -4.39 2.92
CA GLU A 40 -2.57 -5.07 4.18
C GLU A 40 -1.47 -6.14 4.00
N ARG A 41 -1.39 -6.80 2.84
CA ARG A 41 -0.31 -7.75 2.50
C ARG A 41 0.96 -7.05 2.03
N ILE A 42 0.83 -5.98 1.25
CA ILE A 42 1.95 -5.14 0.78
C ILE A 42 2.72 -4.58 1.97
N VAL A 43 2.04 -4.12 3.03
CA VAL A 43 2.67 -3.57 4.24
C VAL A 43 3.63 -4.54 4.94
N GLY A 44 3.44 -5.86 4.76
CA GLY A 44 4.34 -6.90 5.25
C GLY A 44 5.37 -7.41 4.23
N ASP A 45 5.52 -6.77 3.08
CA ASP A 45 6.41 -7.18 1.99
C ASP A 45 7.44 -6.09 1.72
N ASP A 46 8.64 -6.24 2.30
CA ASP A 46 9.70 -5.22 2.24
C ASP A 46 10.15 -4.89 0.81
N ASP A 47 10.17 -5.87 -0.11
CA ASP A 47 10.53 -5.66 -1.52
C ASP A 47 9.57 -4.68 -2.21
N ILE A 48 8.26 -4.84 -1.95
CA ILE A 48 7.24 -3.94 -2.50
C ILE A 48 7.28 -2.61 -1.75
N MET A 49 7.37 -2.62 -0.41
CA MET A 49 7.38 -1.40 0.40
C MET A 49 8.56 -0.49 0.12
N CYS A 50 9.73 -1.02 -0.28
CA CYS A 50 10.86 -0.18 -0.71
C CYS A 50 10.51 0.77 -1.87
N HIS A 51 9.52 0.41 -2.70
CA HIS A 51 9.04 1.24 -3.81
C HIS A 51 8.03 2.28 -3.33
N VAL A 52 7.17 1.87 -2.39
CA VAL A 52 6.23 2.75 -1.71
C VAL A 52 6.99 3.82 -0.91
N ASP A 53 8.05 3.46 -0.20
CA ASP A 53 8.91 4.39 0.54
C ASP A 53 9.49 5.48 -0.37
N GLY A 54 9.89 5.14 -1.61
CA GLY A 54 10.31 6.12 -2.61
C GLY A 54 9.21 7.11 -3.00
N ILE A 55 7.97 6.61 -3.19
CA ILE A 55 6.77 7.44 -3.44
C ILE A 55 6.51 8.37 -2.24
N LEU A 56 6.62 7.86 -1.01
CA LEU A 56 6.43 8.65 0.22
C LEU A 56 7.47 9.77 0.35
N ILE A 57 8.75 9.45 0.11
CA ILE A 57 9.85 10.41 0.18
C ILE A 57 9.66 11.56 -0.80
N LYS A 58 9.30 11.26 -2.07
CA LYS A 58 9.06 12.29 -3.08
C LYS A 58 7.75 13.04 -2.89
N CYS A 59 6.70 12.39 -2.36
CA CYS A 59 5.43 13.05 -2.06
C CYS A 59 5.55 14.08 -0.92
N LEU A 60 6.35 13.79 0.11
CA LEU A 60 6.63 14.68 1.23
C LEU A 60 7.80 15.65 1.00
N ASP A 61 8.54 15.49 -0.10
CA ASP A 61 9.79 16.19 -0.40
C ASP A 61 10.82 16.14 0.77
N LEU A 62 11.03 14.96 1.35
CA LEU A 62 11.94 14.78 2.50
C LEU A 62 13.42 15.02 2.17
N GLU A 63 13.74 15.20 0.90
CA GLU A 63 15.07 15.58 0.40
C GLU A 63 15.42 17.03 0.77
N HIS A 64 14.44 17.95 0.65
CA HIS A 64 14.61 19.37 0.93
C HIS A 64 13.92 19.80 2.24
N HIS A 65 12.83 19.11 2.62
CA HIS A 65 11.94 19.45 3.71
C HIS A 65 11.64 18.24 4.61
N PRO A 66 12.64 17.68 5.34
CA PRO A 66 12.45 16.52 6.21
C PRO A 66 11.40 16.76 7.32
N GLU A 67 11.18 18.01 7.72
CA GLU A 67 10.14 18.40 8.69
C GLU A 67 8.70 18.18 8.17
N ASN A 68 8.50 17.94 6.87
CA ASN A 68 7.19 17.62 6.33
C ASN A 68 6.62 16.31 6.89
N ALA A 69 7.46 15.35 7.32
CA ALA A 69 7.00 14.14 8.01
C ALA A 69 6.32 14.43 9.36
N GLU A 70 6.63 15.57 10.00
CA GLU A 70 6.00 16.01 11.26
C GLU A 70 4.72 16.84 11.03
N LYS A 71 4.56 17.43 9.83
CA LYS A 71 3.42 18.29 9.45
C LYS A 71 2.33 17.54 8.69
N TYR A 72 2.70 16.54 7.88
CA TYR A 72 1.83 15.87 6.93
C TYR A 72 1.92 14.34 7.03
N ALA A 73 0.81 13.69 6.70
CA ALA A 73 0.73 12.30 6.33
C ALA A 73 0.52 12.15 4.82
N VAL A 74 0.78 10.95 4.29
CA VAL A 74 0.46 10.59 2.90
C VAL A 74 -0.74 9.66 2.87
N ALA A 75 -1.77 10.02 2.11
CA ALA A 75 -2.78 9.07 1.66
C ALA A 75 -2.39 8.53 0.28
N LEU A 76 -2.29 7.20 0.18
CA LEU A 76 -2.12 6.48 -1.06
C LEU A 76 -3.48 5.94 -1.50
N SER A 77 -4.07 6.53 -2.54
CA SER A 77 -5.28 5.96 -3.14
C SER A 77 -4.91 4.69 -3.88
N CYS A 78 -5.69 3.62 -3.66
CA CYS A 78 -5.49 2.35 -4.32
C CYS A 78 -6.79 1.83 -4.93
N ARG A 79 -6.65 1.03 -5.98
CA ARG A 79 -7.74 0.27 -6.59
C ARG A 79 -7.24 -1.10 -7.02
N VAL A 80 -8.19 -1.99 -7.28
CA VAL A 80 -7.95 -3.26 -7.96
C VAL A 80 -8.71 -3.24 -9.28
N GLU A 81 -7.98 -3.20 -10.39
CA GLU A 81 -8.56 -3.03 -11.72
C GLU A 81 -9.03 -4.34 -12.36
N LEU A 82 -9.87 -4.19 -13.39
CA LEU A 82 -10.48 -5.22 -14.23
C LEU A 82 -10.24 -4.96 -15.77
N THR A 83 -9.04 -5.23 -16.32
CA THR A 83 -8.72 -5.48 -17.76
C THR A 83 -7.59 -6.53 -17.98
N ASP A 84 -7.63 -7.48 -18.93
CA ASP A 84 -6.66 -8.60 -19.03
C ASP A 84 -5.15 -8.22 -18.86
N ALA A 85 -4.41 -8.99 -18.06
CA ALA A 85 -3.01 -8.71 -17.74
C ALA A 85 -2.00 -9.17 -18.79
N LYS A 86 -2.38 -9.97 -19.79
CA LYS A 86 -1.55 -10.10 -20.99
C LYS A 86 -1.67 -8.81 -21.80
N ARG A 87 -2.89 -8.35 -22.06
CA ARG A 87 -3.12 -7.07 -22.76
C ARG A 87 -2.62 -5.83 -22.02
N ALA A 88 -2.61 -5.81 -20.69
CA ALA A 88 -2.02 -4.70 -19.93
C ALA A 88 -0.49 -4.67 -20.04
N ALA A 89 0.18 -5.84 -20.11
CA ALA A 89 1.61 -5.91 -20.43
C ALA A 89 1.88 -5.51 -21.90
N ASP A 90 1.05 -5.98 -22.85
CA ASP A 90 1.11 -5.54 -24.25
C ASP A 90 0.95 -4.00 -24.33
N ARG A 91 0.00 -3.43 -23.59
CA ARG A 91 -0.28 -1.97 -23.51
C ARG A 91 0.92 -1.16 -23.02
N ILE A 92 1.65 -1.64 -22.01
CA ILE A 92 2.90 -1.02 -21.56
C ILE A 92 3.95 -1.01 -22.68
N SER A 93 4.03 -2.07 -23.49
CA SER A 93 5.00 -2.13 -24.59
C SER A 93 4.77 -1.08 -25.68
N TYR A 94 3.54 -0.58 -25.86
CA TYR A 94 3.25 0.56 -26.75
C TYR A 94 3.78 1.86 -26.14
N TYR A 95 3.53 2.13 -24.86
CA TYR A 95 4.05 3.32 -24.18
C TYR A 95 5.58 3.38 -24.18
N ILE A 96 6.27 2.24 -23.98
CA ILE A 96 7.73 2.15 -24.08
C ILE A 96 8.24 2.49 -25.50
N ARG A 97 7.43 2.24 -26.53
CA ARG A 97 7.72 2.57 -27.94
C ARG A 97 7.26 3.98 -28.36
N GLY A 98 6.61 4.74 -27.47
CA GLY A 98 5.98 6.02 -27.82
C GLY A 98 4.73 5.88 -28.69
N GLU A 99 4.14 4.69 -28.77
CA GLU A 99 2.93 4.38 -29.54
C GLU A 99 1.68 4.51 -28.65
N GLU A 100 0.54 4.90 -29.23
CA GLU A 100 -0.74 4.90 -28.52
C GLU A 100 -1.35 3.47 -28.48
N PRO A 101 -1.58 2.88 -27.30
CA PRO A 101 -2.03 1.50 -27.20
C PRO A 101 -3.51 1.28 -27.56
N PRO A 102 -3.85 0.08 -28.09
CA PRO A 102 -5.24 -0.28 -28.35
C PRO A 102 -6.10 -0.23 -27.06
N PRO A 103 -7.40 0.08 -27.19
CA PRO A 103 -8.31 0.16 -26.06
C PRO A 103 -8.38 -1.18 -25.31
N LEU A 104 -8.46 -1.04 -23.99
CA LEU A 104 -8.48 -2.13 -23.03
C LEU A 104 -9.85 -2.86 -23.05
N PRO A 105 -9.90 -4.21 -23.08
CA PRO A 105 -11.15 -4.96 -22.91
C PRO A 105 -11.58 -5.01 -21.43
N GLU A 106 -12.86 -5.15 -21.17
CA GLU A 106 -13.49 -4.88 -19.86
C GLU A 106 -13.03 -5.68 -18.60
N LYS A 107 -12.10 -6.66 -18.60
CA LYS A 107 -11.86 -7.59 -17.44
C LYS A 107 -10.41 -8.13 -17.18
N LEU A 108 -9.79 -7.91 -15.98
CA LEU A 108 -8.39 -8.27 -15.51
C LEU A 108 -8.48 -9.60 -14.73
N PRO A 109 -7.34 -10.29 -14.56
CA PRO A 109 -6.95 -10.79 -13.25
C PRO A 109 -6.65 -9.64 -12.25
N LYS A 110 -7.65 -9.26 -11.45
CA LYS A 110 -7.61 -8.32 -10.30
C LYS A 110 -6.20 -7.89 -9.84
N LEU A 111 -5.66 -6.82 -10.42
CA LEU A 111 -4.33 -6.30 -10.10
C LEU A 111 -4.46 -5.02 -9.27
N PHE A 112 -3.72 -4.96 -8.16
CA PHE A 112 -3.59 -3.76 -7.34
C PHE A 112 -2.75 -2.69 -8.03
N GLN A 113 -3.23 -1.45 -8.01
CA GLN A 113 -2.54 -0.26 -8.51
C GLN A 113 -2.58 0.86 -7.47
N ILE A 114 -1.60 1.76 -7.54
CA ILE A 114 -1.60 3.02 -6.78
C ILE A 114 -2.14 4.11 -7.71
N GLY A 115 -3.27 4.72 -7.38
CA GLY A 115 -3.86 5.75 -8.22
C GLY A 115 -3.19 7.12 -8.03
N LYS A 116 -2.99 7.52 -6.78
CA LYS A 116 -2.44 8.83 -6.40
C LYS A 116 -1.82 8.80 -5.01
N ALA A 117 -0.78 9.58 -4.79
CA ALA A 117 -0.34 10.01 -3.46
C ALA A 117 -0.83 11.44 -3.18
N ALA A 118 -1.30 11.71 -1.97
CA ALA A 118 -1.74 13.04 -1.55
C ALA A 118 -1.29 13.36 -0.13
N LEU A 119 -0.79 14.58 0.09
CA LEU A 119 -0.50 15.09 1.41
C LEU A 119 -1.79 15.45 2.15
N ILE A 120 -1.85 15.06 3.42
CA ILE A 120 -2.93 15.39 4.35
C ILE A 120 -2.28 16.03 5.59
N PRO A 121 -2.69 17.24 6.01
CA PRO A 121 -2.22 17.84 7.26
C PRO A 121 -2.50 16.93 8.45
N ASN A 122 -1.56 16.85 9.41
CA ASN A 122 -1.69 15.90 10.52
C ASN A 122 -2.91 16.16 11.42
N GLU A 123 -3.42 17.39 11.51
CA GLU A 123 -4.68 17.72 12.17
C GLU A 123 -5.93 17.12 11.49
N SER A 124 -5.79 16.62 10.25
CA SER A 124 -6.86 16.01 9.45
C SER A 124 -6.78 14.47 9.37
N VAL A 125 -5.81 13.83 10.03
CA VAL A 125 -5.69 12.36 10.00
C VAL A 125 -6.58 11.70 11.07
N PRO A 126 -7.02 10.44 10.88
CA PRO A 126 -7.74 9.72 11.92
C PRO A 126 -6.84 9.46 13.14
N PRO A 127 -7.33 9.61 14.40
CA PRO A 127 -6.53 9.39 15.61
C PRO A 127 -5.85 8.01 15.67
N SER A 128 -6.49 6.98 15.12
CA SER A 128 -5.92 5.62 15.05
C SER A 128 -4.65 5.53 14.20
N LEU A 129 -4.38 6.49 13.31
CA LEU A 129 -3.09 6.56 12.61
C LEU A 129 -1.98 6.97 13.58
N ASP A 130 -2.20 7.98 14.43
CA ASP A 130 -1.23 8.38 15.46
C ASP A 130 -1.02 7.29 16.52
N GLU A 131 -2.08 6.60 16.95
CA GLU A 131 -1.98 5.42 17.83
C GLU A 131 -1.09 4.33 17.21
N THR A 132 -1.24 4.08 15.89
CA THR A 132 -0.43 3.10 15.15
C THR A 132 1.03 3.57 15.03
N VAL A 133 1.25 4.87 14.77
CA VAL A 133 2.58 5.49 14.65
C VAL A 133 3.36 5.40 15.96
N GLU A 134 2.74 5.75 17.09
CA GLU A 134 3.41 5.70 18.39
C GLU A 134 3.60 4.27 18.89
N GLY A 135 2.67 3.35 18.59
CA GLY A 135 2.87 1.92 18.79
C GLY A 135 4.09 1.38 18.02
N GLN A 136 4.20 1.72 16.73
CA GLN A 136 5.33 1.34 15.88
C GLN A 136 6.65 1.96 16.37
N ARG A 137 6.63 3.26 16.73
CA ARG A 137 7.79 3.97 17.29
C ARG A 137 8.32 3.27 18.54
N LYS A 138 7.43 2.91 19.46
CA LYS A 138 7.80 2.20 20.70
C LYS A 138 8.47 0.86 20.41
N ILE A 139 7.88 0.03 19.54
CA ILE A 139 8.44 -1.28 19.15
C ILE A 139 9.87 -1.12 18.59
N LEU A 140 10.10 -0.12 17.75
CA LEU A 140 11.41 0.14 17.14
C LEU A 140 12.43 0.71 18.13
N GLN A 141 11.99 1.52 19.09
CA GLN A 141 12.82 2.00 20.21
C GLN A 141 13.25 0.83 21.11
N GLU A 142 12.32 -0.06 21.47
CA GLU A 142 12.59 -1.27 22.26
C GLU A 142 13.53 -2.24 21.52
N ALA A 143 13.44 -2.32 20.18
CA ALA A 143 14.38 -3.06 19.34
C ALA A 143 15.74 -2.34 19.13
N GLY A 144 15.90 -1.11 19.60
CA GLY A 144 17.11 -0.29 19.40
C GLY A 144 17.32 0.19 17.95
N LEU A 145 16.31 0.07 17.09
CA LEU A 145 16.31 0.44 15.66
C LEU A 145 15.88 1.89 15.40
N PHE A 146 15.32 2.58 16.40
CA PHE A 146 14.94 3.98 16.33
C PHE A 146 15.38 4.67 17.63
N LYS A 147 16.29 5.66 17.58
CA LYS A 147 16.85 6.29 18.79
C LYS A 147 16.62 7.80 18.81
N PRO A 148 16.38 8.41 19.99
CA PRO A 148 16.34 9.87 20.11
C PRO A 148 17.63 10.51 19.60
N GLY A 149 17.51 11.56 18.78
CA GLY A 149 18.65 12.28 18.18
C GLY A 149 19.23 11.66 16.90
N CYS A 150 18.71 10.50 16.46
CA CYS A 150 18.97 10.01 15.11
C CYS A 150 18.28 10.87 14.04
N LYS A 151 18.68 10.66 12.77
CA LYS A 151 18.12 11.37 11.60
C LYS A 151 17.02 10.60 10.87
N GLU A 152 16.61 9.43 11.38
CA GLU A 152 15.46 8.72 10.83
C GLU A 152 14.16 9.48 11.11
N VAL A 153 13.32 9.65 10.09
CA VAL A 153 12.00 10.28 10.23
C VAL A 153 10.90 9.22 10.21
N MET A 154 9.86 9.44 11.01
CA MET A 154 8.68 8.55 11.06
C MET A 154 7.59 9.15 10.18
N VAL A 155 7.40 8.58 9.00
CA VAL A 155 6.38 8.98 8.03
C VAL A 155 5.04 8.35 8.38
N ARG A 156 4.01 9.18 8.46
CA ARG A 156 2.60 8.76 8.54
C ARG A 156 2.10 8.43 7.14
N CYS A 157 1.63 7.21 6.92
CA CYS A 157 1.02 6.80 5.66
C CYS A 157 -0.24 5.95 5.89
N MET A 158 -1.22 6.10 5.01
CA MET A 158 -2.39 5.22 4.94
C MET A 158 -2.80 4.93 3.51
N TRP A 159 -3.22 3.69 3.26
CA TRP A 159 -3.91 3.29 2.05
C TRP A 159 -5.40 3.62 2.15
N VAL A 160 -5.98 4.16 1.07
CA VAL A 160 -7.39 4.52 0.96
C VAL A 160 -7.98 3.90 -0.30
N SER A 161 -9.09 3.19 -0.18
CA SER A 161 -9.76 2.59 -1.35
C SER A 161 -10.44 3.66 -2.20
N GLU A 162 -10.16 3.70 -3.50
CA GLU A 162 -10.88 4.54 -4.46
C GLU A 162 -12.34 4.09 -4.64
N GLN A 163 -12.65 2.85 -4.26
CA GLN A 163 -13.98 2.25 -4.36
C GLN A 163 -14.78 2.33 -3.04
N SER A 164 -14.16 2.74 -1.93
CA SER A 164 -14.75 2.64 -0.59
C SER A 164 -14.16 3.63 0.41
N THR A 165 -14.93 4.66 0.76
CA THR A 165 -14.53 5.73 1.70
C THR A 165 -14.31 5.28 3.15
N TRP A 166 -14.85 4.13 3.57
CA TRP A 166 -14.77 3.65 4.95
C TRP A 166 -13.56 2.75 5.26
N ALA A 167 -12.78 2.36 4.25
CA ALA A 167 -11.75 1.35 4.39
C ALA A 167 -10.34 1.93 4.23
N THR A 168 -9.59 1.94 5.33
CA THR A 168 -8.19 2.40 5.39
C THR A 168 -7.27 1.32 5.94
N CYS A 169 -6.01 1.31 5.50
CA CYS A 169 -4.93 0.52 6.09
C CYS A 169 -3.77 1.44 6.47
N TYR A 170 -3.51 1.56 7.77
CA TYR A 170 -2.43 2.40 8.31
C TYR A 170 -1.08 1.68 8.19
N CYS A 171 -0.07 2.41 7.74
CA CYS A 171 1.26 1.87 7.48
C CYS A 171 2.35 2.90 7.78
N PRO A 172 2.62 3.23 9.06
CA PRO A 172 3.73 4.10 9.41
C PRO A 172 5.06 3.52 8.93
N ARG A 173 5.96 4.38 8.44
CA ARG A 173 7.26 3.99 7.90
C ARG A 173 8.40 4.77 8.54
N VAL A 174 9.46 4.06 8.91
CA VAL A 174 10.75 4.70 9.20
C VAL A 174 11.46 4.95 7.88
N VAL A 175 11.86 6.19 7.66
CA VAL A 175 12.66 6.59 6.50
C VAL A 175 14.04 7.02 7.01
N THR A 176 15.09 6.34 6.54
CA THR A 176 16.47 6.69 6.90
C THR A 176 17.07 7.69 5.92
N PRO A 177 18.16 8.40 6.28
CA PRO A 177 18.89 9.29 5.36
C PRO A 177 19.37 8.59 4.08
N GLU A 178 19.71 7.31 4.16
CA GLU A 178 20.11 6.49 3.01
C GLU A 178 18.95 6.26 2.05
N MET A 179 17.74 5.99 2.57
CA MET A 179 16.53 5.85 1.76
C MET A 179 16.22 7.17 1.03
N ILE A 180 16.32 8.31 1.74
CA ILE A 180 16.15 9.65 1.14
C ILE A 180 17.18 9.87 0.04
N LYS A 181 18.46 9.56 0.30
CA LYS A 181 19.55 9.69 -0.70
C LYS A 181 19.34 8.80 -1.92
N VAL A 182 18.83 7.57 -1.74
CA VAL A 182 18.50 6.67 -2.85
C VAL A 182 17.36 7.26 -3.69
N ALA A 183 16.27 7.70 -3.06
CA ALA A 183 15.14 8.32 -3.75
C ALA A 183 15.50 9.63 -4.46
N ALA A 184 16.35 10.46 -3.84
CA ALA A 184 16.94 11.67 -4.42
C ALA A 184 17.68 11.39 -5.73
N GLY A 185 18.50 10.34 -5.75
CA GLY A 185 19.29 9.93 -6.91
C GLY A 185 18.50 9.23 -8.04
N LEU A 186 17.19 9.02 -7.90
CA LEU A 186 16.38 8.41 -8.95
C LEU A 186 16.10 9.41 -10.07
N THR A 187 16.54 9.05 -11.29
CA THR A 187 16.38 9.88 -12.49
C THR A 187 15.78 9.08 -13.65
N HIS A 188 15.11 9.77 -14.57
CA HIS A 188 14.65 9.21 -15.84
C HIS A 188 15.84 8.68 -16.65
N PRO A 189 15.79 7.45 -17.19
CA PRO A 189 16.94 6.82 -17.84
C PRO A 189 17.42 7.61 -19.08
N HIS A 190 16.50 8.28 -19.77
CA HIS A 190 16.77 9.03 -21.01
C HIS A 190 17.03 10.52 -20.76
N THR A 191 16.15 11.23 -20.05
CA THR A 191 16.28 12.70 -19.84
C THR A 191 17.24 13.09 -18.71
N LYS A 192 17.56 12.15 -17.81
CA LYS A 192 18.32 12.38 -16.55
C LYS A 192 17.65 13.33 -15.56
N GLU A 193 16.41 13.74 -15.81
CA GLU A 193 15.63 14.54 -14.86
C GLU A 193 15.26 13.70 -13.62
N PRO A 194 15.18 14.29 -12.42
CA PRO A 194 14.72 13.60 -11.21
C PRO A 194 13.32 13.00 -11.39
N LEU A 195 13.08 11.81 -10.84
CA LEU A 195 11.75 11.20 -10.88
C LEU A 195 10.77 11.94 -9.96
N THR A 196 9.57 12.19 -10.49
CA THR A 196 8.43 12.72 -9.72
C THR A 196 7.70 11.62 -8.96
N THR A 197 6.83 12.00 -8.02
CA THR A 197 5.92 11.07 -7.32
C THR A 197 5.06 10.28 -8.32
N GLU A 198 4.53 10.96 -9.34
CA GLU A 198 3.72 10.38 -10.41
C GLU A 198 4.51 9.38 -11.26
N ASP A 199 5.80 9.63 -11.51
CA ASP A 199 6.66 8.69 -12.25
C ASP A 199 6.97 7.44 -11.43
N LEU A 200 7.18 7.57 -10.12
CA LEU A 200 7.37 6.44 -9.23
C LEU A 200 6.11 5.58 -9.10
N ILE A 201 4.92 6.20 -9.08
CA ILE A 201 3.62 5.51 -9.14
C ILE A 201 3.49 4.73 -10.46
N LYS A 202 3.72 5.38 -11.62
CA LYS A 202 3.70 4.69 -12.93
C LYS A 202 4.70 3.52 -12.97
N MET A 203 5.90 3.70 -12.42
CA MET A 203 6.91 2.64 -12.34
C MET A 203 6.50 1.48 -11.45
N PHE A 204 5.78 1.74 -10.34
CA PHE A 204 5.20 0.71 -9.48
C PHE A 204 4.19 -0.13 -10.28
N ASP A 205 3.21 0.50 -10.91
CA ASP A 205 2.15 -0.16 -11.68
C ASP A 205 2.70 -0.93 -12.91
N VAL A 206 3.69 -0.35 -13.61
CA VAL A 206 4.39 -1.02 -14.71
C VAL A 206 5.14 -2.26 -14.23
N ARG A 207 5.83 -2.19 -13.08
CA ARG A 207 6.51 -3.35 -12.49
C ARG A 207 5.50 -4.40 -12.02
N ALA A 208 4.35 -4.00 -11.45
CA ALA A 208 3.28 -4.92 -11.07
C ALA A 208 2.73 -5.75 -12.25
N LEU A 209 2.85 -5.25 -13.47
CA LEU A 209 2.44 -5.93 -14.71
C LEU A 209 3.53 -6.76 -15.38
N THR A 210 4.78 -6.28 -15.36
CA THR A 210 5.91 -6.86 -16.11
C THR A 210 6.77 -7.84 -15.30
N ASP A 211 6.85 -7.69 -13.97
CA ASP A 211 7.59 -8.57 -13.06
C ASP A 211 6.67 -9.73 -12.58
N PRO A 212 6.96 -11.00 -12.93
CA PRO A 212 6.10 -12.13 -12.56
C PRO A 212 5.95 -12.35 -11.05
N GLU A 213 6.97 -12.02 -10.25
CA GLU A 213 6.93 -12.21 -8.80
C GLU A 213 6.08 -11.14 -8.13
N ARG A 214 6.27 -9.87 -8.50
CA ARG A 214 5.38 -8.78 -8.07
C ARG A 214 3.95 -9.01 -8.51
N LYS A 215 3.73 -9.42 -9.75
CA LYS A 215 2.41 -9.72 -10.29
C LYS A 215 1.70 -10.79 -9.45
N LYS A 216 2.42 -11.82 -9.00
CA LYS A 216 1.90 -12.85 -8.08
C LYS A 216 1.56 -12.28 -6.70
N LYS A 217 2.41 -11.41 -6.13
CA LYS A 217 2.18 -10.74 -4.83
C LYS A 217 0.96 -9.77 -4.88
N LEU A 218 0.88 -8.97 -5.94
CA LEU A 218 -0.09 -7.87 -6.13
C LEU A 218 -1.42 -8.28 -6.77
N SER A 219 -1.51 -9.47 -7.37
CA SER A 219 -2.77 -10.01 -7.84
C SER A 219 -3.63 -10.49 -6.66
N ILE A 220 -4.94 -10.33 -6.79
CA ILE A 220 -5.88 -11.11 -5.99
C ILE A 220 -6.00 -12.46 -6.65
N VAL A 221 -5.28 -13.45 -6.09
CA VAL A 221 -5.60 -14.86 -6.34
C VAL A 221 -7.04 -15.05 -5.89
N SER A 222 -7.95 -15.23 -6.85
CA SER A 222 -9.30 -15.69 -6.56
C SER A 222 -9.17 -17.08 -5.98
N MET A 223 -9.23 -17.19 -4.65
CA MET A 223 -9.60 -18.44 -4.01
C MET A 223 -11.00 -18.75 -4.52
N SER A 224 -11.09 -19.62 -5.53
CA SER A 224 -12.35 -20.16 -6.00
C SER A 224 -13.04 -20.77 -4.79
N ILE A 225 -14.18 -20.20 -4.42
CA ILE A 225 -15.05 -20.77 -3.40
C ILE A 225 -15.70 -21.99 -4.07
N GLY A 226 -15.06 -23.14 -3.90
CA GLY A 226 -15.58 -24.45 -4.28
C GLY A 226 -16.39 -25.07 -3.16
#